data_AF-A0A7S4F6Y0-F1
#
_entry.id   AF-A0A7S4F6Y0-F1
#
_cell.length_a   1.000
_cell.length_b   1.000
_cell.length_c   1.000
_cell.angle_alpha   90.00
_cell.angle_beta   90.00
_cell.angle_gamma   90.00
#
_symmetry.space_group_name_H-M   'P 1'
#
loop_
_entity.id
_entity.type
_entity.pdbx_description
1 polymer ?
#
loop_
_entity_poly.entity_id
_entity_poly.type
_entity_poly.pdbx_seq_one_letter_code
_entity_poly.pdbx_strand_id
1 'polypeptide(L)'
;AAAAAAAGAAGADAKPLWQLDPEEFAVTAIQWVLKDFMSEGQVPTVCYLQPAPPRNPASQAPPIGQVNIRPAFTTPENLINCSEFLRQQAADASAPAAAIVARKSSVGYPCVWKGKPKAEWSFDDKADGVFMQLESPKARMMFFTVINETKGKRSIGDTVPLDVDSFGLFPRIFK
;
A
#
# COMPACT_ATOMS: atom_id res chain seq x y z
N ALA A 1 -3.64 -22.93 4.07
CA ALA A 1 -2.18 -23.11 3.95
C ALA A 1 -1.54 -21.74 4.02
N ALA A 2 -0.68 -21.52 5.01
CA ALA A 2 -0.10 -20.23 5.35
C ALA A 2 0.87 -19.75 4.26
N ALA A 3 0.62 -18.57 3.70
CA ALA A 3 1.62 -17.82 2.94
C ALA A 3 2.21 -16.77 3.88
N ALA A 4 3.18 -17.20 4.69
CA ALA A 4 4.10 -16.32 5.39
C ALA A 4 5.40 -16.26 4.58
N ALA A 5 5.47 -15.34 3.61
CA ALA A 5 6.66 -14.93 2.86
C ALA A 5 6.21 -13.80 1.91
N ALA A 6 6.85 -12.65 1.75
CA ALA A 6 8.10 -12.13 2.28
C ALA A 6 7.95 -10.60 2.38
N ALA A 7 7.97 -10.03 3.58
CA ALA A 7 8.40 -8.63 3.71
C ALA A 7 9.93 -8.70 3.74
N GLY A 8 10.55 -8.13 2.71
CA GLY A 8 11.97 -8.29 2.41
C GLY A 8 12.87 -8.14 3.64
N ALA A 9 13.79 -9.10 3.81
CA ALA A 9 14.95 -8.94 4.66
C ALA A 9 15.68 -7.66 4.23
N ALA A 10 15.50 -6.60 5.01
CA ALA A 10 16.28 -5.38 4.86
C ALA A 10 17.74 -5.76 5.17
N GLY A 11 18.69 -5.30 4.34
CA GLY A 11 20.12 -5.60 4.50
C GLY A 11 20.62 -5.21 5.90
N ALA A 12 21.75 -5.79 6.31
CA ALA A 12 22.28 -5.70 7.68
C ALA A 12 22.50 -4.26 8.22
N ASP A 13 22.44 -3.23 7.37
CA ASP A 13 22.59 -1.80 7.73
C ASP A 13 21.30 -0.97 7.55
N ALA A 14 20.16 -1.59 7.21
CA ALA A 14 18.91 -0.86 7.04
C ALA A 14 18.26 -0.57 8.40
N LYS A 15 17.82 0.68 8.61
CA LYS A 15 17.03 1.07 9.78
C LYS A 15 15.84 0.10 9.93
N PRO A 16 15.56 -0.40 11.15
CA PRO A 16 14.40 -1.25 11.35
C PRO A 16 13.11 -0.47 11.06
N LEU A 17 12.06 -1.16 10.60
CA LEU A 17 10.82 -0.53 10.11
C LEU A 17 10.14 0.40 11.11
N TRP A 18 10.26 0.14 12.41
CA TRP A 18 9.69 0.98 13.47
C TRP A 18 10.45 2.29 13.71
N GLN A 19 11.67 2.44 13.17
CA GLN A 19 12.46 3.67 13.20
C GLN A 19 12.26 4.54 11.96
N LEU A 20 11.66 3.99 10.90
CA LEU A 20 11.36 4.76 9.70
C LEU A 20 10.30 5.80 10.02
N ASP A 21 10.42 6.98 9.41
CA ASP A 21 9.26 7.87 9.35
C ASP A 21 8.16 7.28 8.42
N PRO A 22 6.92 7.79 8.47
CA PRO A 22 5.83 7.26 7.64
C PRO A 22 6.12 7.26 6.13
N GLU A 23 6.91 8.21 5.63
CA GLU A 23 7.21 8.34 4.21
C GLU A 23 8.29 7.33 3.80
N GLU A 24 9.37 7.21 4.58
CA GLU A 24 10.39 6.18 4.44
C GLU A 24 9.77 4.78 4.47
N PHE A 25 8.79 4.56 5.36
CA PHE A 25 8.02 3.32 5.42
C PHE A 25 7.20 3.08 4.14
N ALA A 26 6.50 4.10 3.64
CA ALA A 26 5.73 4.01 2.40
C ALA A 26 6.61 3.69 1.18
N VAL A 27 7.77 4.35 1.08
CA VAL A 27 8.77 4.09 0.03
C VAL A 27 9.28 2.66 0.12
N THR A 28 9.55 2.18 1.32
CA THR A 28 10.00 0.80 1.54
C THR A 28 8.91 -0.20 1.12
N ALA A 29 7.65 0.04 1.48
CA ALA A 29 6.53 -0.82 1.13
C ALA A 29 6.30 -0.90 -0.40
N ILE A 30 6.33 0.24 -1.10
CA ILE A 30 6.16 0.24 -2.56
C ILE A 30 7.35 -0.42 -3.26
N GLN A 31 8.58 -0.26 -2.76
CA GLN A 31 9.76 -0.94 -3.33
C GLN A 31 9.65 -2.46 -3.24
N TRP A 32 9.13 -3.00 -2.13
CA TRP A 32 8.88 -4.44 -2.02
C TRP A 32 7.87 -4.91 -3.05
N VAL A 33 6.73 -4.22 -3.15
CA VAL A 33 5.68 -4.58 -4.11
C VAL A 33 6.16 -4.50 -5.56
N LEU A 34 6.92 -3.48 -5.90
CA LEU A 34 7.48 -3.33 -7.24
C LEU A 34 8.54 -4.39 -7.54
N LYS A 35 9.36 -4.77 -6.54
CA LYS A 35 10.30 -5.88 -6.67
C LYS A 35 9.56 -7.20 -6.93
N ASP A 36 8.53 -7.49 -6.15
CA ASP A 36 7.71 -8.71 -6.29
C ASP A 36 6.98 -8.73 -7.64
N PHE A 37 6.51 -7.57 -8.13
CA PHE A 37 5.98 -7.47 -9.48
C PHE A 37 7.04 -7.82 -10.54
N MET A 38 8.26 -7.31 -10.40
CA MET A 38 9.31 -7.62 -11.38
C MET A 38 9.69 -9.09 -11.38
N SER A 39 9.82 -9.73 -10.21
CA SER A 39 10.18 -11.14 -10.09
C SER A 39 9.03 -12.09 -10.44
N GLU A 40 7.85 -11.86 -9.87
CA GLU A 40 6.73 -12.81 -9.89
C GLU A 40 5.55 -12.36 -10.76
N GLY A 41 5.47 -11.07 -11.11
CA GLY A 41 4.33 -10.50 -11.84
C GLY A 41 3.10 -10.27 -10.97
N GLN A 42 3.26 -10.44 -9.65
CA GLN A 42 2.20 -10.28 -8.69
C GLN A 42 2.32 -8.91 -8.01
N VAL A 43 1.16 -8.28 -7.83
CA VAL A 43 1.03 -7.10 -6.98
C VAL A 43 0.03 -7.48 -5.90
N PRO A 44 0.47 -7.64 -4.63
CA PRO A 44 -0.45 -7.95 -3.55
C PRO A 44 -1.44 -6.79 -3.36
N THR A 45 -2.64 -7.15 -2.90
CA THR A 45 -3.66 -6.18 -2.49
C THR A 45 -3.77 -6.22 -0.97
N VAL A 46 -2.99 -5.36 -0.32
CA VAL A 46 -2.64 -5.49 1.10
C VAL A 46 -2.50 -4.12 1.76
N CYS A 47 -2.83 -4.05 3.05
CA CYS A 47 -2.47 -2.95 3.93
C CYS A 47 -1.31 -3.39 4.81
N TYR A 48 -0.17 -2.73 4.68
CA TYR A 48 0.98 -2.89 5.56
C TYR A 48 0.84 -1.95 6.75
N LEU A 49 0.91 -2.48 7.97
CA LEU A 49 0.92 -1.68 9.20
C LEU A 49 2.36 -1.55 9.69
N GLN A 50 2.82 -0.31 9.88
CA GLN A 50 4.13 -0.06 10.42
C GLN A 50 4.20 -0.60 11.85
N PRO A 51 5.23 -1.39 12.21
CA PRO A 51 5.37 -1.88 13.57
C PRO A 51 5.65 -0.74 14.55
N ALA A 52 5.05 -0.81 15.73
CA ALA A 52 5.40 0.07 16.83
C ALA A 52 6.82 -0.24 17.37
N PRO A 53 7.50 0.74 17.99
CA PRO A 53 8.78 0.50 18.65
C PRO A 53 8.67 -0.66 19.67
N PRO A 54 9.64 -1.59 19.70
CA PRO A 54 9.62 -2.67 20.67
C PRO A 54 9.71 -2.11 22.09
N ARG A 55 8.95 -2.71 23.03
CA ARG A 55 8.98 -2.30 24.45
C ARG A 55 10.36 -2.49 25.09
N ASN A 56 11.15 -3.42 24.57
CA ASN A 56 12.51 -3.68 25.01
C ASN A 56 13.45 -3.61 23.79
N PRO A 57 14.48 -2.74 23.79
CA PRO A 57 15.46 -2.63 22.69
C PRO A 57 16.24 -3.92 22.41
N ALA A 58 16.33 -4.84 23.38
CA ALA A 58 16.98 -6.14 23.22
C ALA A 58 16.05 -7.22 22.62
N SER A 59 14.75 -6.93 22.46
CA SER A 59 13.80 -7.86 21.87
C SER A 59 13.81 -7.78 20.34
N GLN A 60 13.54 -8.91 19.69
CA GLN A 60 13.41 -8.98 18.24
C GLN A 60 12.37 -7.95 17.76
N ALA A 61 12.69 -7.21 16.70
CA ALA A 61 11.79 -6.23 16.13
C ALA A 61 10.45 -6.90 15.77
N PRO A 62 9.30 -6.30 16.15
CA PRO A 62 8.00 -6.89 15.84
C PRO A 62 7.83 -7.00 14.31
N PRO A 63 7.22 -8.11 13.83
CA PRO A 63 6.98 -8.27 12.41
C PRO A 63 6.02 -7.20 11.89
N ILE A 64 6.15 -6.85 10.62
CA ILE A 64 5.22 -5.95 9.95
C ILE A 64 3.81 -6.57 9.95
N GLY A 65 2.79 -5.77 10.27
CA GLY A 65 1.41 -6.20 10.13
C GLY A 65 1.03 -6.23 8.65
N GLN A 66 0.42 -7.32 8.18
CA GLN A 66 -0.10 -7.42 6.81
C GLN A 66 -1.55 -7.84 6.84
N VAL A 67 -2.41 -7.00 6.27
CA VAL A 67 -3.84 -7.26 6.16
C VAL A 67 -4.20 -7.39 4.70
N ASN A 68 -4.76 -8.53 4.28
CA ASN A 68 -5.30 -8.68 2.94
C ASN A 68 -6.58 -7.84 2.79
N ILE A 69 -6.56 -6.88 1.86
CA ILE A 69 -7.67 -5.94 1.63
C ILE A 69 -8.35 -6.15 0.28
N ARG A 70 -8.03 -7.24 -0.44
CA ARG A 70 -8.67 -7.54 -1.73
C ARG A 70 -10.20 -7.55 -1.67
N PRO A 71 -10.85 -8.12 -0.62
CA PRO A 71 -12.31 -8.10 -0.54
C PRO A 71 -12.93 -6.71 -0.39
N ALA A 72 -12.14 -5.70 0.03
CA ALA A 72 -12.61 -4.34 0.26
C ALA A 72 -13.07 -3.65 -1.04
N PHE A 73 -12.47 -4.03 -2.17
CA PHE A 73 -12.68 -3.35 -3.45
C PHE A 73 -13.83 -3.91 -4.30
N THR A 74 -14.79 -4.60 -3.68
CA THR A 74 -15.94 -5.18 -4.39
C THR A 74 -17.17 -4.29 -4.30
N THR A 75 -17.48 -3.74 -3.12
CA THR A 75 -18.69 -2.94 -2.86
C THR A 75 -18.37 -1.77 -1.92
N PRO A 76 -19.20 -0.71 -1.90
CA PRO A 76 -19.07 0.37 -0.92
C PRO A 76 -19.10 -0.13 0.53
N GLU A 77 -19.98 -1.08 0.84
CA GLU A 77 -20.11 -1.66 2.17
C GLU A 77 -18.85 -2.41 2.61
N ASN A 78 -18.28 -3.23 1.72
CA ASN A 78 -17.03 -3.95 2.01
C ASN A 78 -15.87 -2.98 2.29
N LEU A 79 -15.81 -1.87 1.54
CA LEU A 79 -14.78 -0.86 1.74
C LEU A 79 -14.92 -0.19 3.10
N ILE A 80 -16.14 0.19 3.49
CA ILE A 80 -16.43 0.80 4.79
C ILE A 80 -16.07 -0.17 5.92
N ASN A 81 -16.56 -1.41 5.85
CA ASN A 81 -16.29 -2.44 6.86
C ASN A 81 -14.78 -2.73 6.98
N CYS A 82 -14.07 -2.82 5.85
CA CYS A 82 -12.62 -3.00 5.86
C CYS A 82 -11.91 -1.78 6.46
N SER A 83 -12.39 -0.56 6.18
CA SER A 83 -11.80 0.65 6.76
C SER A 83 -11.92 0.69 8.28
N GLU A 84 -13.07 0.30 8.86
CA GLU A 84 -13.24 0.20 10.31
C GLU A 84 -12.35 -0.89 10.91
N PHE A 85 -12.24 -2.03 10.23
CA PHE A 85 -11.34 -3.09 10.64
C PHE A 85 -9.87 -2.61 10.66
N LEU A 86 -9.42 -1.91 9.62
CA LEU A 86 -8.06 -1.36 9.56
C LEU A 86 -7.82 -0.31 10.65
N ARG A 87 -8.81 0.52 10.98
CA ARG A 87 -8.74 1.45 12.12
C ARG A 87 -8.49 0.71 13.42
N GLN A 88 -9.25 -0.35 13.69
CA GLN A 88 -9.08 -1.15 14.89
C GLN A 88 -7.71 -1.84 14.92
N GLN A 89 -7.28 -2.46 13.82
CA GLN A 89 -5.98 -3.14 13.75
C GLN A 89 -4.81 -2.16 13.94
N ALA A 90 -4.88 -0.97 13.36
CA ALA A 90 -3.86 0.05 13.54
C ALA A 90 -3.79 0.53 14.99
N ALA A 91 -4.95 0.71 15.64
CA ALA A 91 -5.02 1.09 17.05
C ALA A 91 -4.45 -0.01 17.97
N ASP A 92 -4.87 -1.27 17.78
CA ASP A 92 -4.41 -2.41 18.58
C ASP A 92 -2.91 -2.64 18.45
N ALA A 93 -2.37 -2.46 17.24
CA ALA A 93 -0.94 -2.57 16.97
C ALA A 93 -0.14 -1.33 17.40
N SER A 94 -0.79 -0.24 17.80
CA SER A 94 -0.17 1.07 18.00
C SER A 94 0.67 1.50 16.78
N ALA A 95 0.17 1.19 15.58
CA ALA A 95 0.89 1.42 14.34
C ALA A 95 1.03 2.93 14.09
N PRO A 96 2.25 3.45 13.83
CA PRO A 96 2.43 4.88 13.52
C PRO A 96 1.98 5.26 12.10
N ALA A 97 1.94 4.29 11.18
CA ALA A 97 1.51 4.48 9.80
C ALA A 97 0.96 3.18 9.18
N ALA A 98 0.27 3.33 8.05
CA ALA A 98 -0.16 2.25 7.18
C ALA A 98 0.11 2.58 5.71
N ALA A 99 0.57 1.59 4.94
CA ALA A 99 0.74 1.67 3.50
C ALA A 99 -0.23 0.71 2.83
N ILE A 100 -1.24 1.26 2.17
CA ILE A 100 -2.27 0.53 1.42
C ILE A 100 -1.79 0.40 -0.01
N VAL A 101 -1.68 -0.83 -0.50
CA VAL A 101 -1.21 -1.11 -1.86
C VAL A 101 -2.21 -1.96 -2.61
N ALA A 102 -2.54 -1.55 -3.84
CA ALA A 102 -3.44 -2.28 -4.71
C ALA A 102 -3.09 -2.08 -6.18
N ARG A 103 -3.16 -3.15 -6.98
CA ARG A 103 -3.11 -3.04 -8.44
C ARG A 103 -4.40 -2.39 -8.94
N LYS A 104 -4.33 -1.43 -9.87
CA LYS A 104 -5.50 -0.75 -10.45
C LYS A 104 -6.51 -1.75 -11.00
N SER A 105 -6.07 -2.78 -11.72
CA SER A 105 -6.94 -3.86 -12.23
C SER A 105 -7.60 -4.73 -11.15
N SER A 106 -7.13 -4.70 -9.90
CA SER A 106 -7.74 -5.42 -8.76
C SER A 106 -8.77 -4.59 -7.99
N VAL A 107 -8.92 -3.31 -8.32
CA VAL A 107 -9.86 -2.40 -7.66
C VAL A 107 -11.15 -2.32 -8.48
N GLY A 108 -12.20 -3.06 -8.05
CA GLY A 108 -13.53 -3.03 -8.69
C GLY A 108 -14.39 -1.84 -8.26
N TYR A 109 -14.16 -1.35 -7.05
CA TYR A 109 -14.75 -0.16 -6.43
C TYR A 109 -13.68 0.43 -5.47
N PRO A 110 -13.52 1.77 -5.35
CA PRO A 110 -14.34 2.84 -5.91
C PRO A 110 -13.99 3.23 -7.36
N CYS A 111 -12.94 2.66 -7.96
CA CYS A 111 -12.48 3.05 -9.31
C CYS A 111 -12.22 4.56 -9.46
N VAL A 112 -11.55 5.20 -8.50
CA VAL A 112 -11.33 6.66 -8.38
C VAL A 112 -10.80 7.39 -9.63
N TRP A 113 -10.20 6.66 -10.57
CA TRP A 113 -9.67 7.20 -11.83
C TRP A 113 -10.73 7.31 -12.94
N LYS A 114 -11.86 6.60 -12.84
CA LYS A 114 -12.88 6.57 -13.90
C LYS A 114 -13.61 7.90 -13.96
N GLY A 115 -13.79 8.43 -15.17
CA GLY A 115 -14.48 9.70 -15.41
C GLY A 115 -13.66 10.94 -15.03
N LYS A 116 -12.39 10.77 -14.64
CA LYS A 116 -11.49 11.90 -14.36
C LYS A 116 -11.04 12.57 -15.66
N PRO A 117 -10.95 13.91 -15.69
CA PRO A 117 -10.39 14.63 -16.84
C PRO A 117 -8.90 14.31 -16.98
N LYS A 118 -8.36 14.39 -18.20
CA LYS A 118 -6.94 14.08 -18.47
C LYS A 118 -5.94 14.97 -17.71
N ALA A 119 -6.38 16.16 -17.27
CA ALA A 119 -5.59 17.04 -16.41
C ALA A 119 -5.39 16.46 -14.99
N GLU A 120 -6.35 15.67 -14.49
CA GLU A 120 -6.28 15.00 -13.18
C GLU A 120 -5.75 13.56 -13.31
N TRP A 121 -6.10 12.87 -14.40
CA TRP A 121 -5.66 11.50 -14.70
C TRP A 121 -5.03 11.45 -16.10
N SER A 122 -3.72 11.64 -16.16
CA SER A 122 -2.98 11.72 -17.43
C SER A 122 -2.74 10.38 -18.12
N PHE A 123 -3.04 9.26 -17.45
CA PHE A 123 -2.80 7.92 -17.97
C PHE A 123 -3.90 7.44 -18.93
N ASP A 124 -3.58 6.44 -19.75
CA ASP A 124 -4.59 5.71 -20.52
C ASP A 124 -5.55 4.95 -19.59
N ASP A 125 -6.82 4.86 -19.95
CA ASP A 125 -7.84 4.21 -19.11
C ASP A 125 -7.56 2.71 -18.94
N LYS A 126 -6.92 2.09 -19.94
CA LYS A 126 -6.49 0.69 -19.93
C LYS A 126 -5.10 0.49 -19.33
N ALA A 127 -4.34 1.57 -19.09
CA ALA A 127 -3.06 1.46 -18.42
C ALA A 127 -3.27 0.85 -17.03
N ASP A 128 -2.39 -0.07 -16.66
CA ASP A 128 -2.40 -0.70 -15.36
C ASP A 128 -1.27 -0.12 -14.50
N GLY A 129 -1.37 -0.32 -13.20
CA GLY A 129 -0.42 0.24 -12.26
C GLY A 129 -0.72 -0.14 -10.84
N VAL A 130 0.09 0.35 -9.95
CA VAL A 130 -0.01 0.14 -8.50
C VAL A 130 -0.40 1.46 -7.87
N PHE A 131 -1.54 1.46 -7.19
CA PHE A 131 -1.88 2.51 -6.25
C PHE A 131 -1.20 2.23 -4.92
N MET A 132 -0.60 3.27 -4.34
CA MET A 132 -0.10 3.26 -2.97
C MET A 132 -0.66 4.46 -2.22
N GLN A 133 -1.36 4.20 -1.13
CA GLN A 133 -1.88 5.23 -0.23
C GLN A 133 -1.17 5.11 1.11
N LEU A 134 -0.45 6.16 1.51
CA LEU A 134 0.08 6.31 2.85
C LEU A 134 -1.00 6.92 3.75
N GLU A 135 -1.19 6.32 4.90
CA GLU A 135 -2.04 6.81 5.98
C GLU A 135 -1.20 6.91 7.27
N SER A 136 -1.23 8.07 7.91
CA SER A 136 -0.68 8.30 9.25
C SER A 136 -1.39 9.50 9.89
N PRO A 137 -1.25 9.74 11.20
CA PRO A 137 -1.85 10.93 11.84
C PRO A 137 -1.36 12.25 11.23
N LYS A 138 -0.11 12.30 10.74
CA LYS A 138 0.54 13.54 10.26
C LYS A 138 0.59 13.69 8.75
N ALA A 139 0.55 12.57 8.02
CA ALA A 139 0.72 12.54 6.58
C ALA A 139 -0.30 11.60 5.93
N ARG A 140 -0.85 12.03 4.80
CA ARG A 140 -1.69 11.24 3.92
C ARG A 140 -1.26 11.50 2.50
N MET A 141 -0.85 10.47 1.78
CA MET A 141 -0.33 10.64 0.43
C MET A 141 -0.89 9.54 -0.46
N MET A 142 -1.00 9.86 -1.74
CA MET A 142 -1.45 8.93 -2.76
C MET A 142 -0.45 8.95 -3.91
N PHE A 143 -0.07 7.77 -4.38
CA PHE A 143 0.81 7.60 -5.52
C PHE A 143 0.23 6.58 -6.47
N PHE A 144 0.55 6.74 -7.74
CA PHE A 144 0.30 5.74 -8.76
C PHE A 144 1.58 5.47 -9.55
N THR A 145 1.99 4.21 -9.58
CA THR A 145 3.13 3.74 -10.36
C THR A 145 2.64 2.93 -11.55
N VAL A 146 3.00 3.34 -12.75
CA VAL A 146 2.64 2.59 -13.97
C VAL A 146 3.40 1.27 -13.99
N ILE A 147 2.71 0.18 -14.32
CA ILE A 147 3.35 -1.12 -14.56
C ILE A 147 2.93 -1.65 -15.92
N ASN A 148 3.87 -2.32 -16.60
CA ASN A 148 3.60 -2.95 -17.88
C ASN A 148 4.02 -4.41 -17.85
N GLU A 149 3.20 -5.26 -18.44
CA GLU A 149 3.51 -6.67 -18.67
C GLU A 149 3.08 -7.03 -20.09
N THR A 150 4.05 -7.26 -20.96
CA THR A 150 3.81 -7.60 -22.37
C THR A 150 4.66 -8.79 -22.76
N LYS A 151 4.02 -9.90 -23.17
CA LYS A 151 4.68 -11.14 -23.61
C LYS A 151 5.73 -11.65 -22.60
N GLY A 152 5.40 -11.59 -21.31
CA GLY A 152 6.28 -12.03 -20.22
C GLY A 152 7.42 -11.07 -19.87
N LYS A 153 7.54 -9.92 -20.55
CA LYS A 153 8.45 -8.83 -20.15
C LYS A 153 7.71 -7.86 -19.26
N ARG A 154 8.27 -7.59 -18.09
CA ARG A 154 7.73 -6.67 -17.09
C ARG A 154 8.58 -5.41 -17.01
N SER A 155 7.93 -4.26 -16.84
CA SER A 155 8.61 -3.01 -16.57
C SER A 155 7.80 -2.12 -15.62
N ILE A 156 8.52 -1.28 -14.89
CA ILE A 156 7.99 -0.26 -14.01
C ILE A 156 8.21 1.08 -14.70
N GLY A 157 7.14 1.87 -14.84
CA GLY A 157 7.20 3.23 -15.36
C GLY A 157 7.28 4.26 -14.24
N ASP A 158 6.85 5.49 -14.55
CA ASP A 158 6.89 6.59 -13.60
C ASP A 158 5.96 6.36 -12.41
N THR A 159 6.41 6.85 -11.25
CA THR A 159 5.58 6.99 -10.05
C THR A 159 5.17 8.44 -9.93
N VAL A 160 3.86 8.70 -9.94
CA VAL A 160 3.32 10.05 -9.82
C VAL A 160 2.60 10.22 -8.49
N PRO A 161 2.75 11.37 -7.82
CA PRO A 161 1.85 11.74 -6.74
C PRO A 161 0.46 12.05 -7.31
N LEU A 162 -0.57 11.70 -6.55
CA LEU A 162 -1.96 12.03 -6.83
C LEU A 162 -2.54 12.79 -5.64
N ASP A 163 -3.55 13.62 -5.90
CA ASP A 163 -4.36 14.20 -4.84
C ASP A 163 -5.13 13.10 -4.10
N VAL A 164 -4.82 12.91 -2.81
CA VAL A 164 -5.39 11.85 -2.00
C VAL A 164 -6.87 12.07 -1.67
N ASP A 165 -7.36 13.31 -1.76
CA ASP A 165 -8.79 13.59 -1.56
C ASP A 165 -9.61 13.23 -2.79
N SER A 166 -8.99 13.28 -3.98
CA SER A 166 -9.59 12.87 -5.25
C SER A 166 -9.39 11.39 -5.59
N PHE A 167 -8.25 10.81 -5.20
CA PHE A 167 -7.80 9.48 -5.61
C PHE A 167 -7.61 8.48 -4.46
N GLY A 168 -7.95 8.85 -3.22
CA GLY A 168 -7.86 7.94 -2.09
C GLY A 168 -8.76 6.71 -2.27
N LEU A 169 -8.19 5.52 -2.06
CA LEU A 169 -8.91 4.26 -2.10
C LEU A 169 -9.68 3.99 -0.82
N PHE A 170 -9.10 4.39 0.32
CA PHE A 170 -9.71 4.23 1.64
C PHE A 170 -9.98 5.59 2.29
N PRO A 171 -11.04 5.71 3.11
CA PRO A 171 -11.19 6.83 4.02
C PRO A 171 -10.04 6.84 5.05
N ARG A 172 -9.89 7.97 5.76
CA ARG A 172 -8.88 8.16 6.81
C ARG A 172 -8.84 7.00 7.80
N ILE A 173 -7.66 6.40 7.98
CA ILE A 173 -7.46 5.30 8.94
C ILE A 173 -6.99 5.85 10.29
N PHE A 174 -6.15 6.88 10.28
CA PHE A 174 -5.67 7.52 11.50
C PHE A 174 -6.46 8.80 11.78
N LYS A 175 -6.68 9.07 13.06
CA LYS A 175 -7.24 10.33 13.55
C LYS A 175 -6.15 11.37 13.74
#